data_AF-A0A8T4WGN2-F1
#
_entry.id   AF-A0A8T4WGN2-F1
#
_cell.length_a   1.000
_cell.length_b   1.000
_cell.length_c   1.000
_cell.angle_alpha   90.00
_cell.angle_beta   90.00
_cell.angle_gamma   90.00
#
_symmetry.space_group_name_H-M   'P 1'
#
loop_
_entity.id
_entity.type
_entity.pdbx_description
1 polymer ?
#
loop_
_entity_poly.entity_id
_entity_poly.type
_entity_poly.pdbx_seq_one_letter_code
_entity_poly.pdbx_strand_id
1 'polypeptide(L)' 'MDSHMVEVSRVIKEGIEGKEKTEIWAKITDQNTKKTMDTLIWWEDDDGIFHDETPNLPSDLRDKVDNAWIEKRRHW' A
#
# COMPACT_ATOMS: atom_id res chain seq x y z
N MET A 1 -6.29 20.24 9.15
CA MET A 1 -6.41 19.82 7.75
C MET A 1 -5.42 18.70 7.55
N ASP A 2 -5.88 17.53 7.15
CA ASP A 2 -5.00 16.40 6.89
C ASP A 2 -4.17 16.71 5.65
N SER A 3 -2.87 16.90 5.82
CA SER A 3 -1.97 17.40 4.76
C SER A 3 -1.69 16.36 3.67
N HIS A 4 -2.06 15.09 3.89
CA HIS A 4 -1.75 13.99 2.99
C HIS A 4 -3.02 13.19 2.69
N MET A 5 -3.28 12.99 1.41
CA MET A 5 -4.29 12.06 0.90
C MET A 5 -3.62 10.72 0.61
N VAL A 6 -4.21 9.63 1.08
CA VAL A 6 -3.69 8.27 0.86
C VAL A 6 -4.70 7.46 0.08
N GLU A 7 -4.27 6.86 -1.03
CA GLU A 7 -5.07 5.96 -1.84
C GLU A 7 -4.39 4.59 -1.87
N VAL A 8 -5.08 3.55 -1.42
CA VAL A 8 -4.56 2.19 -1.44
C VAL A 8 -5.11 1.42 -2.64
N SER A 9 -4.22 0.75 -3.35
CA SER A 9 -4.51 -0.03 -4.55
C SER A 9 -3.93 -1.44 -4.42
N ARG A 10 -4.69 -2.43 -4.90
CA ARG A 10 -4.24 -3.81 -5.03
C ARG A 10 -3.85 -4.07 -6.48
N VAL A 11 -2.69 -4.67 -6.68
CA VAL A 11 -2.18 -5.11 -7.97
C VAL A 11 -1.96 -6.61 -7.90
N ILE A 12 -2.47 -7.34 -8.88
CA ILE A 12 -2.19 -8.77 -9.05
C ILE A 12 -1.17 -8.87 -10.19
N LYS A 13 -0.03 -9.51 -9.92
CA LYS A 13 1.04 -9.73 -10.89
C LYS A 13 1.25 -11.23 -11.10
N GLU A 14 1.75 -11.60 -12.27
CA GLU A 14 2.16 -12.98 -12.54
C GLU A 14 3.59 -13.19 -12.00
N GLY A 15 3.75 -14.20 -11.15
CA GLY A 15 5.02 -14.62 -10.56
C GLY A 15 5.84 -15.55 -11.47
N ILE A 16 7.01 -15.97 -11.00
CA ILE A 16 8.02 -16.68 -11.82
C ILE A 16 7.55 -18.07 -12.31
N GLU A 17 6.52 -18.63 -11.66
CA GLU A 17 5.94 -19.95 -11.99
C GLU A 17 4.46 -19.88 -12.42
N GLY A 18 3.97 -18.70 -12.85
CA GLY A 18 2.55 -18.51 -13.18
C GLY A 18 1.62 -18.45 -11.96
N LYS A 19 2.20 -18.32 -10.75
CA LYS A 19 1.45 -18.03 -9.52
C LYS A 19 1.07 -16.55 -9.49
N GLU A 20 -0.18 -16.23 -9.19
CA GLU A 20 -0.61 -14.85 -8.98
C GLU A 20 -0.03 -14.31 -7.67
N LYS A 21 0.73 -13.23 -7.74
CA LYS A 21 1.22 -12.47 -6.60
C LYS A 21 0.33 -11.27 -6.35
N THR A 22 0.01 -11.02 -5.09
CA THR A 22 -0.68 -9.80 -4.71
C THR A 22 0.31 -8.78 -4.15
N GLU A 23 0.29 -7.57 -4.68
CA GLU A 23 0.98 -6.40 -4.13
C GLU A 23 -0.03 -5.33 -3.76
N ILE A 24 0.18 -4.66 -2.64
CA ILE A 24 -0.61 -3.54 -2.18
C ILE A 24 0.28 -2.32 -2.14
N TRP A 25 -0.16 -1.28 -2.83
CA TRP A 25 0.53 -0.02 -2.96
C TRP A 25 -0.29 1.09 -2.31
N ALA A 26 0.36 1.94 -1.54
CA ALA A 26 -0.20 3.21 -1.08
C ALA A 26 0.35 4.35 -1.93
N LYS A 27 -0.56 5.10 -2.54
CA LYS A 27 -0.27 6.36 -3.22
C LYS A 27 -0.55 7.51 -2.26
N ILE A 28 0.50 8.19 -1.85
CA ILE A 28 0.45 9.25 -0.83
C ILE A 28 0.69 10.58 -1.53
N THR A 29 -0.32 11.45 -1.51
CA THR A 29 -0.28 12.77 -2.13
C THR A 29 -0.29 13.85 -1.05
N ASP A 30 0.79 14.62 -0.96
CA ASP A 30 0.84 15.85 -0.17
C ASP A 30 -0.05 16.91 -0.83
N GLN A 31 -1.11 17.33 -0.15
CA GLN A 31 -2.08 18.27 -0.69
C GLN A 31 -1.55 19.70 -0.78
N ASN A 32 -0.52 20.05 0.00
CA ASN A 32 0.12 21.36 0.01
C ASN A 32 1.12 21.48 -1.15
N THR A 33 1.97 20.47 -1.34
CA THR A 33 3.02 20.49 -2.36
C THR A 33 2.60 19.85 -3.69
N LYS A 34 1.45 19.16 -3.72
CA LYS A 34 0.97 18.32 -4.82
C LYS A 34 1.94 17.20 -5.22
N LYS A 35 2.94 16.91 -4.38
CA LYS A 35 3.85 15.79 -4.61
C LYS A 35 3.15 14.48 -4.27
N THR A 36 3.32 13.52 -5.16
CA THR A 36 2.78 12.17 -5.00
C THR A 36 3.95 11.20 -4.86
N MET A 37 3.84 10.25 -3.95
CA MET A 37 4.74 9.13 -3.82
C MET A 37 3.95 7.83 -3.78
N ASP A 38 4.44 6.82 -4.49
CA ASP A 38 3.89 5.47 -4.45
C ASP A 38 4.82 4.61 -3.60
N THR A 39 4.27 3.93 -2.60
CA THR A 39 5.01 3.09 -1.68
C THR A 39 4.36 1.72 -1.60
N LEU A 40 5.17 0.67 -1.72
CA LEU A 40 4.72 -0.69 -1.51
C LEU A 40 4.54 -0.89 0.00
N ILE A 41 3.35 -1.29 0.42
CA ILE A 41 3.03 -1.45 1.84
C ILE A 41 2.85 -2.91 2.22
N TRP A 42 2.53 -3.77 1.25
CA TRP A 42 2.38 -5.18 1.47
C TRP A 42 2.57 -5.95 0.16
N TRP A 43 3.17 -7.13 0.21
CA TRP A 43 3.33 -7.97 -0.97
C TRP A 43 3.45 -9.45 -0.62
N GLU A 44 3.11 -10.30 -1.58
CA GLU A 44 3.28 -11.76 -1.52
C GLU A 44 4.49 -12.18 -2.37
N ASP A 45 5.39 -13.00 -1.80
CA ASP A 45 6.54 -13.55 -2.52
C ASP A 45 6.21 -14.83 -3.32
N ASP A 46 7.20 -15.40 -4.01
CA ASP A 46 7.01 -16.63 -4.82
C ASP A 46 6.68 -17.88 -3.98
N ASP A 47 7.00 -17.84 -2.68
CA ASP A 47 6.73 -18.89 -1.70
C ASP A 47 5.34 -18.74 -1.06
N GLY A 48 4.59 -17.69 -1.42
CA GLY A 48 3.28 -17.37 -0.85
C GLY A 48 3.37 -16.74 0.55
N ILE A 49 4.54 -16.21 0.92
CA ILE A 49 4.75 -15.53 2.20
C ILE A 49 4.40 -14.06 2.03
N PHE A 50 3.67 -13.54 3.00
CA PHE A 50 3.25 -12.15 3.04
C PHE A 50 4.26 -11.29 3.79
N HIS A 51 4.65 -10.18 3.17
CA HIS A 51 5.59 -9.20 3.69
C HIS A 51 4.88 -7.88 3.94
N ASP A 52 5.06 -7.33 5.14
CA ASP A 52 4.49 -6.05 5.57
C ASP A 52 5.59 -4.99 5.60
N GLU A 53 5.46 -4.00 4.71
CA GLU A 53 6.38 -2.88 4.54
C GLU A 53 5.87 -1.61 5.24
N THR A 54 4.67 -1.62 5.83
CA THR A 54 4.14 -0.48 6.59
C THR A 54 5.06 0.01 7.73
N PRO A 55 5.89 -0.83 8.40
CA PRO A 55 6.82 -0.35 9.42
C PRO A 55 7.93 0.57 8.87
N ASN A 56 8.19 0.54 7.56
CA ASN A 56 9.17 1.40 6.90
C ASN A 56 8.64 2.82 6.64
N LEU A 57 7.34 3.05 6.85
CA LEU A 57 6.73 4.37 6.70
C LEU A 57 6.93 5.24 7.95
N PRO A 58 7.07 6.57 7.78
CA PRO A 58 6.96 7.50 8.90
C PRO A 58 5.67 7.27 9.68
N SER A 59 5.71 7.43 11.01
CA SER A 59 4.57 7.19 11.90
C SER A 59 3.29 7.92 11.45
N ASP A 60 3.42 9.18 11.00
CA ASP A 60 2.31 10.00 10.53
C ASP A 60 1.62 9.46 9.27
N LEU A 61 2.31 8.63 8.49
CA LEU A 61 1.80 7.99 7.28
C LEU A 61 1.32 6.58 7.55
N ARG A 62 1.94 5.88 8.49
CA ARG A 62 1.56 4.52 8.88
C ARG A 62 0.10 4.45 9.32
N ASP A 63 -0.33 5.34 10.23
CA ASP A 63 -1.72 5.38 10.69
C ASP A 63 -2.71 5.66 9.54
N LYS A 64 -2.32 6.50 8.58
CA LYS A 64 -3.18 6.84 7.43
C LYS A 64 -3.29 5.68 6.45
N VAL A 65 -2.16 5.02 6.18
CA VAL A 65 -2.08 3.84 5.33
C VAL A 65 -2.88 2.69 5.93
N ASP A 66 -2.74 2.44 7.24
CA ASP A 66 -3.50 1.39 7.94
C ASP A 66 -5.00 1.66 7.89
N ASN A 67 -5.43 2.91 8.15
CA ASN A 67 -6.84 3.28 8.04
C ASN A 67 -7.35 3.11 6.59
N ALA A 68 -6.63 3.62 5.59
CA ALA A 68 -7.02 3.50 4.19
C ALA A 68 -7.05 2.02 3.73
N TRP A 69 -6.14 1.20 4.24
CA TRP A 69 -6.13 -0.25 4.01
C TRP A 69 -7.35 -0.94 4.63
N ILE A 70 -7.66 -0.66 5.90
CA ILE A 70 -8.82 -1.21 6.59
C ILE A 70 -10.11 -0.84 5.86
N GLU A 71 -10.25 0.42 5.42
CA GLU A 71 -11.39 0.87 4.65
C GLU A 71 -11.51 0.16 3.30
N LYS A 72 -10.41 0.03 2.55
CA LYS A 72 -10.40 -0.67 1.25
C LYS A 72 -10.66 -2.16 1.38
N ARG A 73 -10.07 -2.83 2.38
CA ARG A 73 -10.26 -4.27 2.62
C ARG A 73 -11.70 -4.63 2.96
N ARG A 74 -12.50 -3.71 3.50
CA ARG A 74 -13.94 -3.94 3.72
C ARG A 74 -14.76 -3.99 2.43
N HIS A 75 -14.20 -3.55 1.31
CA HIS A 75 -14.85 -3.50 0.01
C HIS A 75 -14.31 -4.53 -0.99
N TRP A 76 -13.33 -5.35 -0.58
CA TRP A 76 -12.73 -6.42 -1.37
C TRP A 76 -13.02 -7.77 -0.74
#